data_AF-A0A9Q8QI84-F1
#
_entry.id   AF-A0A9Q8QI84-F1
#
_cell.length_a   1.000
_cell.length_b   1.000
_cell.length_c   1.000
_cell.angle_alpha   90.00
_cell.angle_beta   90.00
_cell.angle_gamma   90.00
#
_symmetry.space_group_name_H-M   'P 1'
#
loop_
_entity.id
_entity.type
_entity.pdbx_description
1 polymer ?
#
loop_
_entity_poly.entity_id
_entity_poly.type
_entity_poly.pdbx_seq_one_letter_code
_entity_poly.pdbx_strand_id
1 'polypeptide(L)'
;MRAPTLRPYLRLFAPSIHLPAAASQTRCLHKTRPPPSIPQPRPFVPDVETFLTLIGRGLSKHASKFPSWESLFSLTSPQLKELGIEPPRNRRYLLQWMQRYRKGALGPGGDFQFVKDGEALLKVATPPAAVISDARYVVNVPHQAEEEAEQKQQQPETLPRPIGYTVHGLRSIAGPYATPLPGQAGAVVKVTEGMWEQRRGRKVDGGERRQAEVRFKKRSAERRAAREAEMLAKM
;
A
#
# COMPACT_ATOMS: atom_id res chain seq x y z
N MET A 1 -46.65 -49.21 23.01
CA MET A 1 -47.17 -48.72 24.30
C MET A 1 -46.52 -47.39 24.63
N ARG A 2 -47.29 -46.28 24.62
CA ARG A 2 -46.81 -44.94 24.97
C ARG A 2 -47.32 -44.60 26.38
N ALA A 3 -46.42 -44.25 27.28
CA ALA A 3 -46.78 -43.81 28.63
C ALA A 3 -47.36 -42.37 28.60
N PRO A 4 -48.37 -42.06 29.42
CA PRO A 4 -48.92 -40.72 29.53
C PRO A 4 -48.00 -39.84 30.38
N THR A 5 -47.49 -38.74 29.80
CA THR A 5 -46.78 -37.70 30.55
C THR A 5 -47.77 -36.79 31.25
N LEU A 6 -47.78 -36.84 32.59
CA LEU A 6 -48.56 -35.94 33.43
C LEU A 6 -48.09 -34.48 33.27
N ARG A 7 -49.02 -33.57 33.00
CA ARG A 7 -48.80 -32.12 33.09
C ARG A 7 -48.87 -31.70 34.57
N PRO A 8 -47.85 -31.02 35.13
CA PRO A 8 -48.04 -30.27 36.36
C PRO A 8 -48.59 -28.88 36.02
N TYR A 9 -49.87 -28.67 36.35
CA TYR A 9 -50.42 -27.33 36.58
C TYR A 9 -50.08 -26.93 38.01
N LEU A 10 -49.08 -26.07 38.21
CA LEU A 10 -49.03 -25.15 39.35
C LEU A 10 -48.23 -23.91 38.94
N ARG A 11 -48.96 -22.84 38.61
CA ARG A 11 -48.46 -21.46 38.70
C ARG A 11 -48.76 -20.99 40.11
N LEU A 12 -47.76 -20.59 40.90
CA LEU A 12 -47.94 -19.59 41.95
C LEU A 12 -46.62 -18.82 42.17
N PHE A 13 -46.64 -17.55 41.79
CA PHE A 13 -45.92 -16.41 42.35
C PHE A 13 -44.39 -16.51 42.52
N ALA A 14 -43.66 -16.33 41.42
CA ALA A 14 -42.36 -15.67 41.49
C ALA A 14 -42.57 -14.17 41.22
N PRO A 15 -42.05 -13.24 42.05
CA PRO A 15 -42.01 -11.84 41.66
C PRO A 15 -41.23 -11.76 40.35
N SER A 16 -41.86 -11.15 39.33
CA SER A 16 -41.16 -10.75 38.13
C SER A 16 -40.07 -9.76 38.56
N ILE A 17 -38.87 -10.27 38.79
CA ILE A 17 -37.68 -9.43 38.89
C ILE A 17 -37.55 -8.86 37.49
N HIS A 18 -38.13 -7.67 37.30
CA HIS A 18 -37.72 -6.79 36.22
C HIS A 18 -36.25 -6.47 36.49
N LEU A 19 -35.35 -7.37 36.07
CA LEU A 19 -33.99 -6.95 35.80
C LEU A 19 -34.17 -5.78 34.82
N PRO A 20 -33.80 -4.55 35.18
CA PRO A 20 -33.78 -3.48 34.21
C PRO A 20 -32.92 -4.01 33.08
N ALA A 21 -33.54 -4.16 31.89
CA ALA A 21 -32.90 -4.70 30.70
C ALA A 21 -31.49 -4.12 30.68
N ALA A 22 -30.49 -4.99 30.94
CA ALA A 22 -29.14 -4.55 31.28
C ALA A 22 -28.79 -3.48 30.27
N ALA A 23 -28.79 -2.23 30.72
CA ALA A 23 -28.61 -1.09 29.84
C ALA A 23 -27.27 -1.39 29.21
N SER A 24 -27.30 -1.75 27.93
CA SER A 24 -26.09 -2.08 27.20
C SER A 24 -25.36 -0.76 27.15
N GLN A 25 -24.50 -0.52 28.14
CA GLN A 25 -23.66 0.64 28.23
C GLN A 25 -22.68 0.49 27.09
N THR A 26 -23.13 0.84 25.89
CA THR A 26 -22.28 1.02 24.73
C THR A 26 -21.46 2.26 25.02
N ARG A 27 -20.45 2.10 25.89
CA ARG A 27 -19.47 3.14 26.15
C ARG A 27 -18.87 3.49 24.80
N CYS A 28 -19.00 4.75 24.41
CA CYS A 28 -18.32 5.33 23.27
C CYS A 28 -16.81 5.41 23.58
N LEU A 29 -16.13 4.26 23.69
CA LEU A 29 -14.71 4.15 24.00
C LEU A 29 -13.82 4.94 23.01
N HIS A 30 -14.34 5.21 21.82
CA HIS A 30 -13.68 6.05 20.81
C HIS A 30 -13.57 7.53 21.21
N LYS A 31 -14.44 8.05 22.09
CA LYS A 31 -14.37 9.43 22.60
C LYS A 31 -13.35 9.61 23.73
N THR A 32 -13.09 8.54 24.47
CA THR A 32 -12.18 8.53 25.62
C THR A 32 -10.76 8.09 25.27
N ARG A 33 -10.54 7.60 24.05
CA ARG A 33 -9.21 7.16 23.60
C ARG A 33 -8.36 8.40 23.24
N PRO A 34 -7.08 8.47 23.65
CA PRO A 34 -6.20 9.52 23.19
C PRO A 34 -6.10 9.51 21.66
N PRO A 35 -5.89 10.68 21.03
CA PRO A 35 -5.69 10.75 19.59
C PRO A 35 -4.48 9.88 19.20
N PRO A 36 -4.52 9.26 18.02
CA PRO A 36 -3.42 8.42 17.57
C PRO A 36 -2.15 9.26 17.35
N SER A 37 -1.00 8.70 17.70
CA SER A 37 0.28 9.38 17.52
C SER A 37 0.56 9.69 16.05
N ILE A 38 1.24 10.83 15.83
CA ILE A 38 1.69 11.26 14.51
C ILE A 38 3.06 10.62 14.27
N PRO A 39 3.21 9.78 13.24
CA PRO A 39 4.48 9.15 12.94
C PRO A 39 5.42 10.13 12.23
N GLN A 40 6.73 10.00 12.46
CA GLN A 40 7.72 10.81 11.75
C GLN A 40 7.76 10.45 10.25
N PRO A 41 8.03 11.44 9.36
CA PRO A 41 8.28 11.17 7.96
C PRO A 41 9.53 10.29 7.81
N ARG A 42 9.53 9.44 6.79
CA ARG A 42 10.64 8.51 6.51
C ARG A 42 11.45 9.04 5.34
N PRO A 43 12.73 8.67 5.18
CA PRO A 43 13.54 9.17 4.06
C PRO A 43 12.93 8.87 2.69
N PHE A 44 12.30 7.70 2.53
CA PHE A 44 11.59 7.36 1.30
C PHE A 44 10.27 8.11 1.08
N VAL A 45 9.69 8.68 2.14
CA VAL A 45 8.43 9.41 2.13
C VAL A 45 8.57 10.70 2.97
N PRO A 46 9.28 11.72 2.43
CA PRO A 46 9.52 12.96 3.16
C PRO A 46 8.24 13.82 3.23
N ASP A 47 7.48 13.87 2.14
CA ASP A 47 6.36 14.79 1.97
C ASP A 47 5.00 14.09 1.86
N VAL A 48 3.93 14.87 2.09
CA VAL A 48 2.54 14.40 1.94
C VAL A 48 2.24 13.99 0.50
N GLU A 49 2.73 14.78 -0.47
CA GLU A 49 2.52 14.49 -1.89
C GLU A 49 3.15 13.14 -2.29
N THR A 50 4.37 12.87 -1.83
CA THR A 50 5.06 11.59 -2.04
C THR A 50 4.25 10.44 -1.45
N PHE A 51 3.73 10.59 -0.23
CA PHE A 51 2.89 9.57 0.41
C PHE A 51 1.62 9.28 -0.39
N LEU A 52 0.89 10.32 -0.80
CA LEU A 52 -0.35 10.18 -1.56
C LEU A 52 -0.12 9.59 -2.96
N THR A 53 1.04 9.87 -3.55
CA THR A 53 1.46 9.29 -4.84
C THR A 53 1.77 7.81 -4.70
N LEU A 54 2.51 7.40 -3.66
CA LEU A 54 2.86 6.00 -3.41
C LEU A 54 1.62 5.11 -3.19
N ILE A 55 0.63 5.57 -2.41
CA ILE A 55 -0.59 4.79 -2.15
C ILE A 55 -1.53 4.71 -3.38
N GLY A 56 -1.33 5.59 -4.37
CA GLY A 56 -2.02 5.60 -5.65
C GLY A 56 -3.50 6.00 -5.58
N ARG A 57 -4.32 5.39 -6.45
CA ARG A 57 -5.76 5.69 -6.62
C ARG A 57 -6.09 7.15 -6.95
N GLY A 58 -5.14 7.89 -7.51
CA GLY A 58 -5.30 9.31 -7.84
C GLY A 58 -5.49 10.21 -6.62
N LEU A 59 -4.99 9.81 -5.44
CA LEU A 59 -5.05 10.62 -4.22
C LEU A 59 -4.07 11.80 -4.22
N SER A 60 -3.04 11.76 -5.07
CA SER A 60 -2.11 12.87 -5.31
C SER A 60 -2.82 14.19 -5.67
N LYS A 61 -3.97 14.10 -6.35
CA LYS A 61 -4.84 15.26 -6.70
C LYS A 61 -5.33 16.06 -5.49
N HIS A 62 -5.30 15.47 -4.29
CA HIS A 62 -5.75 16.10 -3.06
C HIS A 62 -4.58 16.60 -2.19
N ALA A 63 -3.34 16.54 -2.67
CA ALA A 63 -2.16 16.95 -1.91
C ALA A 63 -2.27 18.41 -1.41
N SER A 64 -2.74 19.34 -2.25
CA SER A 64 -2.89 20.76 -1.90
C SER A 64 -3.86 21.04 -0.74
N LYS A 65 -4.69 20.06 -0.35
CA LYS A 65 -5.63 20.17 0.78
C LYS A 65 -4.96 19.95 2.13
N PHE A 66 -3.74 19.41 2.12
CA PHE A 66 -2.98 19.09 3.31
C PHE A 66 -1.77 20.03 3.41
N PRO A 67 -1.80 21.02 4.32
CA PRO A 67 -0.70 21.99 4.43
C PRO A 67 0.57 21.38 5.06
N SER A 68 0.43 20.35 5.89
CA SER A 68 1.55 19.72 6.60
C SER A 68 1.36 18.22 6.78
N TRP A 69 2.47 17.53 7.07
CA TRP A 69 2.48 16.10 7.42
C TRP A 69 1.59 15.80 8.64
N GLU A 70 1.65 16.66 9.66
CA GLU A 70 0.85 16.53 10.86
C GLU A 70 -0.65 16.67 10.57
N SER A 71 -1.01 17.59 9.67
CA SER A 71 -2.40 17.77 9.23
C SER A 71 -2.95 16.47 8.63
N LEU A 72 -2.20 15.83 7.72
CA LEU A 72 -2.58 14.56 7.12
C LEU A 72 -2.91 13.49 8.19
N PHE A 73 -2.04 13.33 9.20
CA PHE A 73 -2.21 12.31 10.23
C PHE A 73 -3.23 12.67 11.32
N SER A 74 -3.56 13.94 11.49
CA SER A 74 -4.52 14.39 12.50
C SER A 74 -5.97 14.31 12.04
N LEU A 75 -6.22 14.43 10.73
CA LEU A 75 -7.58 14.54 10.18
C LEU A 75 -8.40 13.24 10.34
N THR A 76 -9.67 13.45 10.68
CA THR A 76 -10.67 12.39 10.87
C THR A 76 -11.56 12.22 9.64
N SER A 77 -12.33 11.12 9.58
CA SER A 77 -13.24 10.86 8.46
C SER A 77 -14.23 12.00 8.15
N PRO A 78 -14.94 12.63 9.10
CA PRO A 78 -15.83 13.74 8.77
C PRO A 78 -15.05 14.95 8.22
N GLN A 79 -13.90 15.28 8.78
CA GLN A 79 -13.07 16.40 8.30
C GLN A 79 -12.56 16.16 6.87
N LEU A 80 -12.13 14.93 6.55
CA LEU A 80 -11.74 14.57 5.18
C LEU A 80 -12.93 14.67 4.19
N LYS A 81 -14.17 14.49 4.67
CA LYS A 81 -15.39 14.74 3.87
C LYS A 81 -15.54 16.22 3.56
N GLU A 82 -15.40 17.07 4.56
CA GLU A 82 -15.52 18.53 4.45
C GLU A 82 -14.45 19.12 3.53
N LEU A 83 -13.23 18.59 3.58
CA LEU A 83 -12.16 18.92 2.64
C LEU A 83 -12.44 18.43 1.21
N GLY A 84 -13.51 17.67 0.97
CA GLY A 84 -13.93 17.20 -0.35
C GLY A 84 -13.11 16.01 -0.86
N ILE A 85 -12.62 15.14 0.02
CA ILE A 85 -12.03 13.85 -0.38
C ILE A 85 -13.17 12.84 -0.55
N GLU A 86 -13.76 12.90 -1.73
CA GLU A 86 -14.82 12.01 -2.19
C GLU A 86 -14.27 11.15 -3.34
N PRO A 87 -14.67 9.88 -3.48
CA PRO A 87 -15.73 9.12 -2.81
C PRO A 87 -15.36 8.55 -1.42
N PRO A 88 -16.34 8.05 -0.63
CA PRO A 88 -16.09 7.47 0.70
C PRO A 88 -15.08 6.33 0.72
N ARG A 89 -14.96 5.58 -0.40
CA ARG A 89 -13.99 4.49 -0.54
C ARG A 89 -12.55 4.99 -0.53
N ASN A 90 -12.28 6.14 -1.15
CA ASN A 90 -10.96 6.76 -1.17
C ASN A 90 -10.59 7.26 0.23
N ARG A 91 -11.54 7.91 0.91
CA ARG A 91 -11.36 8.34 2.30
C ARG A 91 -11.05 7.18 3.26
N ARG A 92 -11.81 6.08 3.20
CA ARG A 92 -11.56 4.89 4.03
C ARG A 92 -10.20 4.25 3.72
N TYR A 93 -9.81 4.24 2.45
CA TYR A 93 -8.52 3.73 2.00
C TYR A 93 -7.35 4.58 2.52
N LEU A 94 -7.47 5.91 2.46
CA LEU A 94 -6.48 6.83 3.02
C LEU A 94 -6.30 6.61 4.53
N LEU A 95 -7.40 6.57 5.29
CA LEU A 95 -7.37 6.30 6.74
C LEU A 95 -6.74 4.94 7.06
N GLN A 96 -7.02 3.92 6.25
CA GLN A 96 -6.40 2.61 6.39
C GLN A 96 -4.88 2.69 6.18
N TRP A 97 -4.41 3.41 5.16
CA TRP A 97 -2.98 3.59 4.90
C TRP A 97 -2.28 4.43 5.95
N MET A 98 -2.90 5.50 6.44
CA MET A 98 -2.39 6.27 7.59
C MET A 98 -2.18 5.37 8.80
N GLN A 99 -3.15 4.49 9.09
CA GLN A 99 -3.03 3.54 10.19
C GLN A 99 -1.94 2.48 9.93
N ARG A 100 -1.75 2.03 8.69
CA ARG A 100 -0.67 1.10 8.32
C ARG A 100 0.70 1.77 8.49
N TYR A 101 0.83 3.04 8.09
CA TYR A 101 2.05 3.80 8.23
C TYR A 101 2.44 3.95 9.71
N ARG A 102 1.49 4.27 10.59
CA ARG A 102 1.71 4.29 12.05
C ARG A 102 2.23 2.97 12.61
N LYS A 103 1.77 1.84 12.05
CA LYS A 103 2.20 0.50 12.45
C LYS A 103 3.54 0.08 11.82
N GLY A 104 4.11 0.88 10.92
CA GLY A 104 5.28 0.50 10.13
C GLY A 104 5.01 -0.58 9.08
N ALA A 105 3.74 -0.92 8.81
CA ALA A 105 3.34 -1.94 7.84
C ALA A 105 3.30 -1.38 6.41
N LEU A 106 4.46 -0.90 5.96
CA LEU A 106 4.68 -0.21 4.70
C LEU A 106 4.83 -1.20 3.52
N GLY A 107 4.76 -0.66 2.30
CA GLY A 107 5.07 -1.43 1.10
C GLY A 107 6.57 -1.48 0.82
N PRO A 108 6.96 -1.90 -0.40
CA PRO A 108 8.35 -1.93 -0.80
C PRO A 108 9.04 -0.58 -0.57
N GLY A 109 10.30 -0.57 -0.12
CA GLY A 109 11.09 0.65 0.10
C GLY A 109 10.73 1.47 1.34
N GLY A 110 9.78 1.03 2.17
CA GLY A 110 9.43 1.73 3.42
C GLY A 110 10.54 1.76 4.49
N ASP A 111 11.58 0.95 4.31
CA ASP A 111 12.75 0.78 5.17
C ASP A 111 14.02 1.42 4.59
N PHE A 112 13.96 2.03 3.42
CA PHE A 112 15.09 2.73 2.83
C PHE A 112 15.47 3.95 3.67
N GLN A 113 16.76 4.04 4.02
CA GLN A 113 17.32 5.16 4.77
C GLN A 113 18.01 6.17 3.85
N PHE A 114 18.75 5.68 2.86
CA PHE A 114 19.44 6.52 1.88
C PHE A 114 18.56 6.65 0.65
N VAL A 115 17.97 7.83 0.48
CA VAL A 115 17.09 8.16 -0.64
C VAL A 115 17.45 9.58 -1.07
N LYS A 116 17.67 9.77 -2.36
CA LYS A 116 17.96 11.09 -2.96
C LYS A 116 16.98 11.31 -4.11
N ASP A 117 16.30 12.46 -4.11
CA ASP A 117 15.33 12.84 -5.16
C ASP A 117 14.23 11.79 -5.42
N GLY A 118 13.83 11.03 -4.39
CA GLY A 118 12.85 9.95 -4.52
C GLY A 118 13.41 8.68 -5.17
N GLU A 119 14.72 8.57 -5.33
CA GLU A 119 15.42 7.39 -5.84
C GLU A 119 16.26 6.76 -4.72
N ALA A 120 16.26 5.42 -4.66
CA ALA A 120 17.09 4.64 -3.76
C ALA A 120 18.02 3.73 -4.56
N LEU A 121 19.30 3.73 -4.20
CA LEU A 121 20.35 2.95 -4.85
C LEU A 121 20.58 1.67 -4.06
N LEU A 122 20.36 0.53 -4.71
CA LEU A 122 20.60 -0.78 -4.13
C LEU A 122 21.83 -1.42 -4.78
N LYS A 123 22.76 -1.90 -3.94
CA LYS A 123 23.95 -2.64 -4.40
C LYS A 123 24.00 -4.01 -3.75
N VAL A 124 24.75 -4.91 -4.39
CA VAL A 124 25.05 -6.24 -3.86
C VAL A 124 26.28 -6.12 -2.96
N ALA A 125 26.11 -6.39 -1.67
CA ALA A 125 27.22 -6.52 -0.74
C ALA A 125 27.64 -7.99 -0.62
N THR A 126 28.95 -8.18 -0.52
CA THR A 126 29.57 -9.45 -0.11
C THR A 126 30.01 -9.27 1.35
N PRO A 127 29.90 -10.30 2.20
CA PRO A 127 30.38 -10.23 3.57
C PRO A 127 31.88 -9.89 3.62
N PRO A 128 32.35 -9.26 4.71
CA PRO A 128 33.77 -8.95 4.87
C PRO A 128 34.60 -10.24 4.83
N ALA A 129 35.83 -10.15 4.33
CA ALA A 129 36.73 -11.29 4.16
C ALA A 129 37.01 -12.11 5.45
N ALA A 130 36.71 -11.54 6.63
CA ALA A 130 36.78 -12.23 7.91
C ALA A 130 35.76 -13.37 8.05
N VAL A 131 34.62 -13.29 7.35
CA VAL A 131 33.57 -14.31 7.39
C VAL A 131 33.69 -15.18 6.14
N ILE A 132 33.94 -16.48 6.35
CA ILE A 132 34.05 -17.48 5.28
C ILE A 132 32.64 -17.83 4.77
N SER A 133 32.02 -16.92 4.02
CA SER A 133 30.72 -17.15 3.39
C SER A 133 30.61 -16.39 2.08
N ASP A 134 30.05 -17.03 1.05
CA ASP A 134 29.78 -16.40 -0.24
C ASP A 134 28.38 -15.78 -0.33
N ALA A 135 27.72 -15.61 0.82
CA ALA A 135 26.33 -15.17 0.91
C ALA A 135 26.21 -13.70 0.50
N ARG A 136 25.59 -13.43 -0.64
CA ARG A 136 25.36 -12.07 -1.13
C ARG A 136 24.03 -11.54 -0.64
N TYR A 137 24.00 -10.27 -0.27
CA TYR A 137 22.77 -9.60 0.15
C TYR A 137 22.69 -8.20 -0.44
N VAL A 138 21.46 -7.70 -0.54
CA VAL A 138 21.19 -6.35 -1.03
C VAL A 138 21.38 -5.37 0.11
N VAL A 139 21.97 -4.21 -0.17
CA VAL A 139 22.12 -3.09 0.76
C VAL A 139 21.67 -1.80 0.09
N ASN A 140 21.04 -0.91 0.85
CA ASN A 140 20.79 0.45 0.40
C ASN A 140 22.05 1.30 0.66
N VAL A 141 22.54 1.97 -0.37
CA VAL A 141 23.78 2.76 -0.37
C VAL A 141 23.46 4.21 -0.74
N PRO A 142 24.10 5.22 -0.12
CA PRO A 142 23.95 6.60 -0.54
C PRO A 142 24.44 6.83 -1.98
N HIS A 143 23.78 7.73 -2.72
CA HIS A 143 24.08 8.01 -4.13
C HIS A 143 25.49 8.59 -4.36
N GLN A 144 26.02 9.34 -3.38
CA GLN A 144 27.34 9.98 -3.47
C GLN A 144 28.51 9.05 -3.10
N ALA A 145 28.25 7.82 -2.66
CA ALA A 145 29.31 6.86 -2.35
C ALA A 145 30.08 6.37 -3.59
N GLU A 146 29.70 6.77 -4.81
CA GLU A 146 30.56 6.53 -5.99
C GLU A 146 31.75 7.50 -6.03
N GLU A 147 31.62 8.70 -5.45
CA GLU A 147 32.70 9.70 -5.34
C GLU A 147 33.37 9.66 -3.94
N GLU A 148 32.60 9.35 -2.89
CA GLU A 148 33.10 9.31 -1.51
C GLU A 148 33.61 7.94 -1.04
N ALA A 149 33.53 6.89 -1.87
CA ALA A 149 34.22 5.62 -1.58
C ALA A 149 35.75 5.78 -1.47
N GLU A 150 36.30 6.91 -1.93
CA GLU A 150 37.70 7.29 -1.75
C GLU A 150 37.95 8.05 -0.42
N GLN A 151 36.93 8.61 0.24
CA GLN A 151 37.06 9.37 1.49
C GLN A 151 36.61 8.57 2.70
N LYS A 152 37.56 7.78 3.19
CA LYS A 152 37.45 6.66 4.14
C LYS A 152 36.99 6.95 5.59
N GLN A 153 36.32 8.05 5.92
CA GLN A 153 36.27 8.44 7.35
C GLN A 153 34.94 8.33 8.09
N GLN A 154 33.77 8.26 7.46
CA GLN A 154 32.51 8.12 8.24
C GLN A 154 31.44 7.33 7.47
N GLN A 155 31.73 6.09 7.07
CA GLN A 155 30.66 5.18 6.68
C GLN A 155 29.89 4.73 7.93
N PRO A 156 28.55 4.74 7.92
CA PRO A 156 27.78 4.14 9.00
C PRO A 156 28.17 2.66 9.14
N GLU A 157 28.40 2.20 10.37
CA GLU A 157 28.95 0.88 10.67
C GLU A 157 28.13 -0.29 10.08
N THR A 158 26.86 -0.06 9.72
CA THR A 158 26.00 -1.07 9.10
C THR A 158 25.05 -0.44 8.09
N LEU A 159 25.19 -0.80 6.82
CA LEU A 159 24.24 -0.42 5.78
C LEU A 159 22.91 -1.18 5.98
N PRO A 160 21.75 -0.50 5.88
CA PRO A 160 20.46 -1.13 6.09
C PRO A 160 20.15 -2.12 4.95
N ARG A 161 19.72 -3.31 5.35
CA ARG A 161 19.27 -4.35 4.42
C ARG A 161 17.80 -4.14 4.07
N PRO A 162 17.47 -3.87 2.80
CA PRO A 162 16.09 -3.68 2.39
C PRO A 162 15.28 -4.98 2.36
N ILE A 163 14.03 -4.91 2.82
CA ILE A 163 13.07 -6.02 2.86
C ILE A 163 12.48 -6.25 1.46
N GLY A 164 12.43 -7.52 1.04
CA GLY A 164 11.79 -7.93 -0.22
C GLY A 164 12.67 -7.81 -1.47
N TYR A 165 13.97 -7.52 -1.29
CA TYR A 165 14.96 -7.53 -2.36
C TYR A 165 15.97 -8.65 -2.14
N THR A 166 16.27 -9.39 -3.20
CA THR A 166 17.17 -10.55 -3.19
C THR A 166 18.16 -10.49 -4.34
N VAL A 167 19.30 -11.15 -4.19
CA VAL A 167 20.32 -11.24 -5.24
C VAL A 167 20.03 -12.50 -6.06
N HIS A 168 19.96 -12.36 -7.38
CA HIS A 168 19.93 -13.47 -8.32
C HIS A 168 21.28 -13.57 -9.05
N GLY A 169 21.79 -14.80 -9.20
CA GLY A 169 23.10 -15.03 -9.82
C GLY A 169 24.21 -14.27 -9.10
N LEU A 170 25.10 -13.62 -9.88
CA LEU A 170 26.23 -12.90 -9.30
C LEU A 170 25.94 -11.44 -8.92
N ARG A 171 25.23 -10.71 -9.78
CA ARG A 171 25.17 -9.23 -9.71
C ARG A 171 23.76 -8.67 -9.90
N SER A 172 22.77 -9.48 -10.27
CA SER A 172 21.42 -8.98 -10.51
C SER A 172 20.62 -8.95 -9.22
N ILE A 173 19.87 -7.87 -9.02
CA ILE A 173 18.97 -7.70 -7.88
C ILE A 173 17.55 -7.90 -8.40
N ALA A 174 16.82 -8.83 -7.79
CA ALA A 174 15.38 -8.97 -8.03
C ALA A 174 14.60 -8.41 -6.85
N GLY A 175 13.59 -7.63 -7.17
CA GLY A 175 12.65 -7.06 -6.22
C GLY A 175 11.60 -6.23 -6.93
N PRO A 176 10.53 -5.86 -6.24
CA PRO A 176 9.48 -5.01 -6.79
C PRO A 176 10.05 -3.63 -7.16
N TYR A 177 9.74 -3.13 -8.35
CA TYR A 177 10.19 -1.80 -8.84
C TYR A 177 11.71 -1.59 -8.90
N ALA A 178 12.51 -2.66 -8.82
CA ALA A 178 13.96 -2.61 -9.01
C ALA A 178 14.28 -2.52 -10.50
N THR A 179 14.80 -1.38 -10.93
CA THR A 179 15.34 -1.20 -12.29
C THR A 179 16.85 -1.44 -12.27
N PRO A 180 17.40 -2.40 -13.04
CA PRO A 180 18.83 -2.67 -13.03
C PRO A 180 19.61 -1.49 -13.63
N LEU A 181 20.78 -1.19 -13.06
CA LEU A 181 21.67 -0.16 -13.61
C LEU A 181 22.42 -0.68 -14.84
N PRO A 182 22.53 0.13 -15.92
CA PRO A 182 23.32 -0.25 -17.08
C PRO A 182 24.82 -0.27 -16.72
N GLY A 183 25.49 -1.39 -16.98
CA GLY A 183 26.94 -1.52 -16.81
C GLY A 183 27.46 -1.67 -15.38
N GLN A 184 26.62 -1.51 -14.36
CA GLN A 184 27.02 -1.63 -12.95
C GLN A 184 26.20 -2.71 -12.20
N ALA A 185 26.79 -3.24 -11.13
CA ALA A 185 26.10 -4.17 -10.24
C ALA A 185 25.23 -3.41 -9.24
N GLY A 186 23.94 -3.32 -9.54
CA GLY A 186 22.98 -2.65 -8.68
C GLY A 186 21.63 -2.48 -9.33
N ALA A 187 20.69 -1.94 -8.56
CA ALA A 187 19.38 -1.56 -9.02
C ALA A 187 18.96 -0.23 -8.39
N VAL A 188 18.25 0.58 -9.15
CA VAL A 188 17.61 1.80 -8.66
C VAL A 188 16.13 1.53 -8.47
N VAL A 189 15.60 1.99 -7.34
CA VAL A 189 14.17 1.99 -7.04
C VAL A 189 13.71 3.44 -6.98
N LYS A 190 12.90 3.84 -7.96
CA LYS A 190 12.32 5.18 -8.04
C LYS A 190 10.92 5.18 -7.43
N VAL A 191 10.56 6.26 -6.73
CA VAL A 191 9.20 6.49 -6.28
C VAL A 191 8.27 6.53 -7.49
N THR A 192 7.33 5.58 -7.54
CA THR A 192 6.36 5.45 -8.63
C THR A 192 4.94 5.55 -8.09
N GLU A 193 4.01 6.07 -8.90
CA GLU A 193 2.61 6.15 -8.49
C GLU A 193 2.04 4.75 -8.26
N GLY A 194 1.36 4.57 -7.12
CA GLY A 194 0.71 3.33 -6.78
C GLY A 194 1.66 2.18 -6.41
N MET A 195 2.92 2.49 -6.06
CA MET A 195 3.89 1.51 -5.57
C MET A 195 3.39 0.73 -4.35
N TRP A 196 2.57 1.38 -3.50
CA TRP A 196 1.90 0.78 -2.35
C TRP A 196 0.40 0.56 -2.62
N GLU A 197 -0.08 0.73 -3.85
CA GLU A 197 -1.50 0.64 -4.12
C GLU A 197 -2.03 -0.79 -3.94
N GLN A 198 -3.07 -0.96 -3.10
CA GLN A 198 -3.89 -2.16 -3.16
C GLN A 198 -4.79 -2.09 -4.40
N ARG A 199 -4.29 -2.63 -5.52
CA ARG A 199 -4.96 -2.56 -6.83
C ARG A 199 -6.35 -3.17 -6.77
N ARG A 200 -7.30 -2.49 -7.41
CA ARG A 200 -8.68 -2.99 -7.54
C ARG A 200 -8.76 -3.94 -8.73
N GLY A 201 -9.39 -5.10 -8.50
CA GLY A 201 -9.78 -5.98 -9.60
C GLY A 201 -10.64 -5.23 -10.62
N ARG A 202 -10.28 -5.34 -11.90
CA ARG A 202 -11.09 -4.86 -13.03
C ARG A 202 -11.60 -6.07 -13.81
N LYS A 203 -12.78 -5.94 -14.41
CA LYS A 203 -13.31 -6.97 -15.30
C LYS A 203 -12.57 -6.91 -16.63
N VAL A 204 -12.00 -8.05 -17.05
CA VAL A 204 -11.44 -8.20 -18.40
C VAL A 204 -12.58 -8.47 -19.36
N ASP A 205 -12.69 -7.70 -20.45
CA ASP A 205 -13.71 -7.85 -21.50
C ASP A 205 -15.17 -7.96 -20.97
N GLY A 206 -15.55 -7.14 -19.99
CA GLY A 206 -16.90 -7.18 -19.40
C GLY A 206 -17.12 -8.29 -18.36
N GLY A 207 -16.11 -9.11 -18.10
CA GLY A 207 -16.12 -10.23 -17.16
C GLY A 207 -16.72 -11.50 -17.78
N GLU A 208 -16.64 -12.62 -17.07
CA GLU A 208 -16.95 -13.97 -17.58
C GLU A 208 -18.27 -14.05 -18.34
N ARG A 209 -19.37 -13.49 -17.80
CA ARG A 209 -20.70 -13.57 -18.42
C ARG A 209 -20.83 -12.82 -19.75
N ARG A 210 -20.11 -11.70 -19.92
CA ARG A 210 -20.26 -10.81 -21.09
C ARG A 210 -19.08 -10.90 -22.05
N GLN A 211 -18.05 -11.68 -21.72
CA GLN A 211 -16.81 -11.73 -22.49
C GLN A 211 -17.02 -12.15 -23.94
N ALA A 212 -17.80 -13.21 -24.19
CA ALA A 212 -18.10 -13.67 -25.54
C ALA A 212 -18.86 -12.61 -26.36
N GLU A 213 -19.87 -11.98 -25.77
CA GLU A 213 -20.68 -10.93 -26.38
C GLU A 213 -19.82 -9.70 -26.72
N VAL A 214 -19.02 -9.21 -25.77
CA VAL A 214 -18.16 -8.04 -25.94
C VAL A 214 -17.12 -8.30 -27.03
N ARG A 215 -16.49 -9.48 -27.04
CA ARG A 215 -15.53 -9.87 -28.07
C ARG A 215 -16.17 -10.01 -29.45
N PHE A 216 -17.38 -10.57 -29.52
CA PHE A 216 -18.11 -10.66 -30.78
C PHE A 216 -18.46 -9.27 -31.34
N LYS A 217 -19.02 -8.38 -30.50
CA LYS A 217 -19.33 -7.00 -30.87
C LYS A 217 -18.10 -6.25 -31.34
N LYS A 218 -16.97 -6.39 -30.62
CA LYS A 218 -15.69 -5.79 -31.00
C LYS A 218 -15.21 -6.28 -32.38
N ARG A 219 -15.15 -7.60 -32.60
CA ARG A 219 -14.75 -8.18 -33.90
C ARG A 219 -15.69 -7.79 -35.04
N SER A 220 -16.99 -7.62 -34.76
CA SER A 220 -17.94 -7.19 -35.78
C SER A 220 -17.74 -5.72 -36.16
N ALA A 221 -17.47 -4.85 -35.19
CA ALA A 221 -17.17 -3.45 -35.42
C ALA A 221 -15.85 -3.27 -36.19
N GLU A 222 -14.79 -4.01 -35.80
CA GLU A 222 -13.49 -4.02 -36.49
C GLU A 222 -13.64 -4.45 -37.95
N ARG A 223 -14.39 -5.52 -38.24
CA ARG A 223 -14.64 -5.96 -39.62
C ARG A 223 -15.41 -4.93 -40.44
N ARG A 224 -16.38 -4.22 -39.84
CA ARG A 224 -17.13 -3.17 -40.53
C ARG A 224 -16.20 -1.99 -40.84
N ALA A 225 -15.46 -1.50 -39.85
CA ALA A 225 -14.52 -0.40 -40.01
C ALA A 225 -13.43 -0.71 -41.04
N ALA A 226 -12.92 -1.94 -41.08
CA ALA A 226 -11.92 -2.36 -42.07
C ALA A 226 -12.46 -2.28 -43.51
N ARG A 227 -13.71 -2.73 -43.75
CA ARG A 227 -14.35 -2.62 -45.06
C ARG A 227 -14.61 -1.17 -45.45
N GLU A 228 -15.09 -0.35 -44.51
CA GLU A 228 -15.31 1.07 -44.73
C GLU A 228 -14.00 1.80 -45.08
N ALA A 229 -12.91 1.50 -44.36
CA ALA A 229 -11.59 2.02 -44.65
C ALA A 229 -11.06 1.57 -46.01
N GLU A 230 -11.26 0.30 -46.40
CA GLU A 230 -10.88 -0.20 -47.71
C GLU A 230 -11.68 0.45 -48.83
N MET A 231 -12.98 0.66 -48.64
CA MET A 231 -13.84 1.38 -49.58
C MET A 231 -13.40 2.83 -49.74
N LEU A 232 -13.08 3.52 -48.64
CA LEU A 232 -12.54 4.89 -48.66
C LEU A 232 -11.16 4.97 -49.31
N ALA A 233 -10.31 3.96 -49.14
CA ALA A 233 -8.98 3.90 -49.76
C ALA A 233 -9.04 3.58 -51.27
N LYS A 234 -10.15 3.01 -51.75
CA LYS A 234 -10.41 2.73 -53.17
C LYS A 234 -11.15 3.85 -53.90
N MET A 235 -11.69 4.83 -53.16
CA MET A 235 -12.25 6.08 -53.72
C MET A 235 -11.14 7.11 -53.88
#